data_AF-A0A2E8XMU7-F1
#
_entry.id   AF-A0A2E8XMU7-F1
#
_cell.length_a   1.000
_cell.length_b   1.000
_cell.length_c   1.000
_cell.angle_alpha   90.00
_cell.angle_beta   90.00
_cell.angle_gamma   90.00
#
_symmetry.space_group_name_H-M   'P 1'
#
loop_
_entity.id
_entity.type
_entity.pdbx_description
1 polymer ?
#
loop_
_entity_poly.entity_id
_entity_poly.type
_entity_poly.pdbx_seq_one_letter_code
_entity_poly.pdbx_strand_id
1 'polypeptide(L)'
;MLRDYLSHPSTHVPVLMITGYAEKHVVEAARDAGVTEFLAKPVTVDGLGARLMSVIENPRQFISSGTFVGPDRRRRQLPVEEDMRQSADCGRCRY
;
A
#
# COMPACT_ATOMS: atom_id res chain seq x y z
N MET A 1 8.79 -11.44 2.30
CA MET A 1 7.87 -10.31 2.01
C MET A 1 8.38 -9.07 2.74
N LEU A 2 8.07 -7.85 2.28
CA LEU A 2 8.49 -6.61 2.99
C LEU A 2 7.81 -6.41 4.36
N ARG A 3 6.82 -7.22 4.71
CA ARG A 3 5.95 -7.10 5.89
C ARG A 3 5.74 -8.50 6.47
N ASP A 4 6.66 -8.96 7.31
CA ASP A 4 6.70 -10.35 7.79
C ASP A 4 6.10 -10.53 9.20
N TYR A 5 5.75 -9.44 9.89
CA TYR A 5 5.19 -9.52 11.25
C TYR A 5 4.14 -8.45 11.49
N LEU A 6 2.89 -8.89 11.70
CA LEU A 6 1.71 -8.05 11.95
C LEU A 6 1.89 -7.05 13.09
N SER A 7 2.77 -7.35 14.05
CA SER A 7 3.00 -6.51 15.23
C SER A 7 4.25 -5.63 15.14
N HIS A 8 4.99 -5.65 14.01
CA HIS A 8 6.16 -4.80 13.87
C HIS A 8 5.76 -3.37 13.47
N PRO A 9 6.29 -2.32 14.12
CA PRO A 9 5.90 -0.93 13.86
C PRO A 9 6.06 -0.50 12.40
N SER A 10 6.99 -1.11 11.67
CA SER A 10 7.23 -0.82 10.25
C SER A 10 6.09 -1.27 9.32
N THR A 11 5.18 -2.12 9.81
CA THR A 11 4.00 -2.58 9.06
C THR A 11 3.05 -1.43 8.71
N HIS A 12 3.08 -0.31 9.42
CA HIS A 12 2.25 0.85 9.09
C HIS A 12 3.00 1.97 8.37
N VAL A 13 4.30 1.77 8.08
CA VAL A 13 5.10 2.78 7.40
C VAL A 13 4.80 2.75 5.90
N PRO A 14 4.48 3.91 5.29
CA PRO A 14 4.30 4.00 3.85
C PRO A 14 5.65 3.81 3.13
N VAL A 15 5.65 3.02 2.06
CA VAL A 15 6.85 2.74 1.26
C VAL A 15 6.68 3.34 -0.13
N LEU A 16 7.61 4.24 -0.50
CA LEU A 16 7.73 4.80 -1.84
C LEU A 16 8.84 4.08 -2.59
N MET A 17 8.48 3.25 -3.57
CA MET A 17 9.45 2.55 -4.40
C MET A 17 9.92 3.44 -5.56
N ILE A 18 11.23 3.56 -5.74
CA ILE A 18 11.84 4.28 -6.88
C ILE A 18 12.64 3.28 -7.71
N THR A 19 12.29 3.09 -8.98
CA THR A 19 12.97 2.10 -9.86
C THR A 19 13.13 2.59 -11.29
N GLY A 20 14.12 2.06 -12.00
CA GLY A 20 14.28 2.25 -13.45
C GLY A 20 13.40 1.31 -14.29
N TYR A 21 12.82 0.29 -13.67
CA TYR A 21 11.96 -0.70 -14.34
C TYR A 21 10.49 -0.37 -14.09
N ALA A 22 9.88 0.34 -15.03
CA ALA A 22 8.49 0.80 -14.95
C ALA A 22 7.50 -0.12 -15.70
N GLU A 23 7.88 -1.38 -15.91
CA GLU A 23 7.02 -2.35 -16.58
C GLU A 23 5.82 -2.72 -15.71
N LYS A 24 4.67 -2.96 -16.35
CA LYS A 24 3.40 -3.23 -15.66
C LYS A 24 3.52 -4.39 -14.65
N HIS A 25 4.23 -5.45 -15.02
CA HIS A 25 4.41 -6.62 -14.15
C HIS A 25 5.22 -6.30 -12.88
N VAL A 26 6.21 -5.40 -12.96
CA VAL A 26 7.02 -4.94 -11.82
C VAL A 26 6.15 -4.09 -10.89
N VAL A 27 5.32 -3.22 -11.46
CA VAL A 27 4.39 -2.38 -10.70
C VAL A 27 3.39 -3.26 -9.96
N GLU A 28 2.83 -4.28 -10.61
CA GLU A 28 1.89 -5.23 -10.01
C GLU A 28 2.54 -6.02 -8.87
N ALA A 29 3.72 -6.58 -9.09
CA ALA A 29 4.47 -7.31 -8.06
C ALA A 29 4.85 -6.43 -6.85
N ALA A 30 5.30 -5.19 -7.09
CA ALA A 30 5.61 -4.24 -6.03
C ALA A 30 4.37 -3.89 -5.19
N ARG A 31 3.23 -3.72 -5.86
CA ARG A 31 1.93 -3.49 -5.21
C ARG A 31 1.53 -4.67 -4.33
N ASP A 32 1.69 -5.88 -4.85
CA ASP A 32 1.32 -7.10 -4.14
C ASP A 32 2.25 -7.37 -2.95
N ALA A 33 3.50 -6.91 -3.04
CA ALA A 33 4.45 -6.86 -1.93
C ALA A 33 4.14 -5.77 -0.88
N GLY A 34 3.12 -4.92 -1.10
CA GLY A 34 2.66 -3.93 -0.14
C GLY A 34 3.39 -2.57 -0.21
N VAL A 35 3.88 -2.20 -1.39
CA VAL A 35 4.38 -0.84 -1.67
C VAL A 35 3.20 0.15 -1.75
N THR A 36 3.35 1.31 -1.12
CA THR A 36 2.30 2.34 -1.04
C THR A 36 2.25 3.20 -2.30
N GLU A 37 3.40 3.70 -2.74
CA GLU A 37 3.55 4.53 -3.93
C GLU A 37 4.78 4.12 -4.76
N PHE A 38 4.79 4.48 -6.05
CA PHE A 38 5.83 4.08 -6.99
C PHE A 38 6.24 5.25 -7.88
N LEU A 39 7.54 5.37 -8.15
CA LEU A 39 8.13 6.34 -9.06
C LEU A 39 9.12 5.66 -10.01
N ALA A 40 8.96 5.95 -11.30
CA ALA A 40 9.93 5.58 -12.32
C ALA A 40 11.07 6.61 -12.35
N LYS A 41 12.30 6.15 -12.53
CA LYS A 41 13.44 7.03 -12.84
C LYS A 41 13.40 7.45 -14.31
N PRO A 42 13.86 8.67 -14.68
CA PRO A 42 14.41 9.70 -13.81
C PRO A 42 13.33 10.41 -12.99
N VAL A 43 13.62 10.68 -11.71
CA VAL A 43 12.66 11.29 -10.78
C VAL A 43 12.77 12.81 -10.87
N THR A 44 11.64 13.50 -11.01
CA THR A 44 11.55 14.96 -10.92
C THR A 44 11.19 15.39 -9.48
N VAL A 45 11.59 16.60 -9.09
CA VAL A 45 11.24 17.17 -7.77
C VAL A 45 9.72 17.22 -7.59
N ASP A 46 9.00 17.67 -8.62
CA ASP A 46 7.54 17.74 -8.59
C ASP A 46 6.90 16.35 -8.48
N GLY A 47 7.44 15.36 -9.18
CA GLY A 47 6.96 13.98 -9.12
C GLY A 47 7.17 13.34 -7.76
N LEU A 48 8.32 13.59 -7.13
CA LEU A 48 8.60 13.16 -5.77
C LEU A 48 7.70 13.88 -4.76
N GLY A 49 7.61 15.21 -4.87
CA GLY A 49 6.79 16.06 -4.00
C GLY A 49 5.32 15.63 -4.04
N ALA A 50 4.75 15.43 -5.23
CA ALA A 50 3.36 15.00 -5.38
C ALA A 50 3.10 13.64 -4.70
N ARG A 51 4.04 12.69 -4.75
CA ARG A 51 3.89 11.39 -4.08
C ARG A 51 4.04 11.48 -2.57
N LEU A 52 4.97 12.30 -2.08
CA LEU A 52 5.13 12.56 -0.65
C LEU A 52 3.88 13.25 -0.07
N MET A 53 3.41 14.31 -0.73
CA MET A 53 2.19 15.01 -0.34
C MET A 53 0.98 14.08 -0.35
N SER A 54 0.83 13.24 -1.39
CA SER A 54 -0.25 12.25 -1.45
C SER A 54 -0.22 11.27 -0.28
N VAL A 55 0.96 10.87 0.21
CA VAL A 55 1.08 9.96 1.36
C VAL A 55 0.73 10.66 2.66
N ILE A 56 1.05 11.95 2.80
CA ILE A 56 0.78 12.74 4.00
C ILE A 56 -0.68 13.17 4.07
N GLU A 57 -1.23 13.72 2.99
CA GLU A 57 -2.58 14.26 2.93
C GLU A 57 -3.65 13.18 2.86
N ASN A 58 -3.35 12.06 2.19
CA ASN A 58 -4.29 10.97 1.95
C ASN A 58 -3.66 9.63 2.33
N PRO A 59 -3.38 9.40 3.63
CA PRO A 59 -2.77 8.16 4.08
C PRO A 59 -3.67 6.98 3.70
N ARG A 60 -3.11 6.01 2.98
CA ARG A 60 -3.87 4.82 2.57
C ARG A 60 -4.22 3.99 3.79
N GLN A 61 -5.47 3.52 3.85
CA GLN A 61 -5.90 2.57 4.87
C GLN A 61 -5.09 1.27 4.75
N PHE A 62 -4.64 0.76 5.89
CA PHE A 62 -4.06 -0.57 5.97
C PHE A 62 -5.17 -1.58 6.18
N ILE A 63 -5.21 -2.58 5.30
CA ILE A 63 -6.20 -3.66 5.35
C ILE A 63 -5.46 -4.92 5.80
N SER A 64 -6.09 -5.63 6.74
CA SER A 64 -5.70 -6.98 7.11
C SER A 64 -6.84 -7.92 6.72
N SER A 65 -6.52 -8.92 5.92
CA SER A 65 -7.41 -9.98 5.47
C SER A 65 -6.67 -11.31 5.58
N GLY A 66 -7.40 -12.43 5.59
CA GLY A 66 -6.78 -13.76 5.77
C GLY A 66 -5.65 -14.11 4.80
N THR A 67 -5.57 -13.42 3.64
CA THR A 67 -4.56 -13.66 2.60
C THR A 67 -3.68 -12.45 2.28
N PHE A 68 -3.97 -11.27 2.85
CA PHE A 68 -3.19 -10.06 2.57
C PHE A 68 -3.20 -9.09 3.74
N VAL A 69 -2.02 -8.58 4.07
CA VAL A 69 -1.82 -7.49 5.02
C VAL A 69 -1.00 -6.40 4.33
N GLY A 70 -1.56 -5.20 4.22
CA GLY A 70 -0.84 -4.09 3.62
C GLY A 70 -1.72 -2.90 3.27
N PRO A 71 -1.16 -1.91 2.57
CA PRO A 71 -1.93 -0.75 2.15
C PRO A 71 -3.02 -1.14 1.16
N ASP A 72 -4.14 -0.43 1.20
CA ASP A 72 -5.24 -0.64 0.25
C ASP A 72 -4.72 -0.57 -1.19
N ARG A 73 -4.96 -1.68 -1.88
CA ARG A 73 -4.60 -1.91 -3.27
C ARG A 73 -5.54 -1.11 -4.21
N ARG A 74 -6.71 -0.66 -3.79
CA ARG A 74 -7.66 0.04 -4.67
C ARG A 74 -7.20 1.48 -4.93
N ARG A 75 -6.95 1.85 -6.21
CA ARG A 75 -6.67 3.24 -6.63
C ARG A 75 -7.93 4.02 -7.02
N ARG A 76 -9.02 3.34 -7.37
CA ARG A 76 -10.31 3.97 -7.69
C ARG A 76 -11.27 3.68 -6.56
N GLN A 77 -11.90 4.71 -6.02
CA GLN A 77 -13.06 4.56 -5.14
C GLN A 77 -14.29 4.39 -6.03
N LEU A 78 -14.51 3.16 -6.50
CA LEU A 78 -15.79 2.81 -7.10
C LEU A 78 -16.77 2.50 -5.97
N PRO A 79 -18.05 2.90 -6.09
CA PRO A 79 -19.07 2.47 -5.15
C PRO A 79 -19.13 0.94 -5.19
N VAL A 80 -18.93 0.32 -4.03
CA VAL A 80 -19.12 -1.12 -3.81
C VAL A 80 -20.34 -1.29 -2.93
N GLU A 81 -21.16 -2.30 -3.21
CA GLU A 81 -22.37 -2.58 -2.42
C GLU A 81 -22.01 -2.92 -0.96
N GLU A 82 -20.90 -3.63 -0.76
CA GLU A 82 -20.37 -3.97 0.55
C GLU A 82 -18.87 -3.64 0.65
N ASP A 83 -18.51 -2.82 1.63
CA ASP A 83 -17.14 -2.41 1.85
C ASP A 83 -16.40 -3.28 2.86
N MET A 84 -15.83 -4.39 2.39
CA MET A 84 -15.03 -5.31 3.22
C MET A 84 -13.71 -4.69 3.73
N ARG A 85 -13.40 -3.42 3.43
CA ARG A 85 -12.28 -2.70 4.06
C ARG A 85 -12.52 -2.45 5.56
N GLN A 86 -13.79 -2.36 5.97
CA GLN A 86 -14.22 -1.97 7.31
C GLN A 86 -14.61 -3.14 8.22
N SER A 87 -14.51 -4.39 7.76
CA SER A 87 -14.71 -5.56 8.61
C SER A 87 -13.52 -5.70 9.57
N ALA A 88 -13.47 -4.77 10.53
CA ALA A 88 -12.53 -4.69 11.62
C ALA A 88 -12.75 -5.79 12.68
N ASP A 89 -13.33 -6.94 12.31
CA ASP A 89 -13.36 -8.10 13.19
C ASP A 89 -12.14 -8.98 12.93
N CYS A 90 -10.97 -8.41 13.23
CA CYS A 90 -9.85 -9.21 13.72
C CYS A 90 -10.00 -9.41 15.24
N GLY A 91 -11.20 -9.72 15.73
CA GLY A 91 -11.44 -10.13 17.12
C GLY A 91 -10.95 -11.55 17.43
N ARG A 92 -10.05 -12.11 16.62
CA ARG A 92 -9.66 -13.52 16.74
C ARG A 92 -8.26 -13.88 16.23
N CYS A 93 -7.28 -13.00 16.39
CA CYS A 93 -5.89 -13.46 16.41
C CYS A 93 -5.49 -13.81 17.84
N ARG A 94 -6.00 -14.95 18.34
CA ARG A 94 -5.34 -15.70 19.41
C ARG A 94 -4.24 -16.53 18.77
N TYR A 95 -2.98 -16.20 19.03
CA TYR A 95 -1.89 -17.13 19.34
C TYR A 95 -0.90 -16.40 20.23
#